data_AF-A0A8J5SNJ4-F1
#
_entry.id   AF-A0A8J5SNJ4-F1
#
_cell.length_a   1.000
_cell.length_b   1.000
_cell.length_c   1.000
_cell.angle_alpha   90.00
_cell.angle_beta   90.00
_cell.angle_gamma   90.00
#
_symmetry.space_group_name_H-M   'P 1'
#
loop_
_entity.id
_entity.type
_entity.pdbx_description
1 polymer ?
#
loop_
_entity_poly.entity_id
_entity_poly.type
_entity_poly.pdbx_seq_one_letter_code
_entity_poly.pdbx_strand_id
1 'polypeptide(L)'
;MEYFYGIANDLAPHSNVVNFSDVSVYKIGSGHQAPRSALPIGAEPVADPTRLVAVNISTDMVHTVLAVSYAKEPDEIISSNVAGFIHVTDVDIQRKKLTYIAPCPGDLPSKLLIASSLTWYEA
;
A
#
# COMPACT_ATOMS: atom_id res chain seq x y z
N MET A 1 4.42 -16.39 0.19
CA MET A 1 5.65 -17.04 -0.29
C MET A 1 5.61 -17.29 -1.79
N GLU A 2 4.59 -17.98 -2.32
CA GLU A 2 4.53 -18.32 -3.76
C GLU A 2 4.48 -17.12 -4.73
N TYR A 3 3.93 -15.97 -4.32
CA TYR A 3 3.91 -14.78 -5.19
C TYR A 3 5.31 -14.21 -5.48
N PHE A 4 6.21 -14.22 -4.48
CA PHE A 4 7.55 -13.63 -4.60
C PHE A 4 8.63 -14.64 -4.99
N TYR A 5 8.47 -15.90 -4.55
CA TYR A 5 9.45 -16.96 -4.78
C TYR A 5 9.00 -17.95 -5.87
N GLY A 6 7.74 -17.88 -6.32
CA GLY A 6 7.17 -18.86 -7.23
C GLY A 6 6.84 -20.18 -6.51
N ILE A 7 6.05 -21.03 -7.16
CA ILE A 7 5.61 -22.33 -6.61
C ILE A 7 6.80 -23.28 -6.39
N ALA A 8 7.88 -23.10 -7.17
CA ALA A 8 9.09 -23.93 -7.15
C ALA A 8 10.35 -23.22 -6.61
N ASN A 9 10.23 -22.04 -5.96
CA ASN A 9 11.38 -21.18 -5.61
C ASN A 9 12.23 -20.74 -6.84
N ASP A 10 11.59 -20.65 -8.01
CA ASP A 10 12.25 -20.29 -9.27
C ASP A 10 12.31 -18.77 -9.50
N LEU A 11 11.54 -17.98 -8.72
CA LEU A 11 11.60 -16.53 -8.77
C LEU A 11 12.60 -16.00 -7.74
N ALA A 12 13.43 -15.06 -8.17
CA ALA A 12 14.41 -14.38 -7.33
C ALA A 12 13.88 -12.98 -6.95
N PRO A 13 13.25 -12.82 -5.77
CA PRO A 13 12.82 -11.51 -5.32
C PRO A 13 14.01 -10.55 -5.17
N HIS A 14 13.83 -9.31 -5.62
CA HIS A 14 14.87 -8.30 -5.55
C HIS A 14 14.55 -7.23 -4.50
N SER A 15 15.53 -6.93 -3.66
CA SER A 15 15.43 -5.85 -2.66
C SER A 15 15.82 -4.52 -3.28
N ASN A 16 14.95 -3.53 -3.18
CA ASN A 16 15.14 -2.19 -3.71
C ASN A 16 14.89 -1.15 -2.62
N VAL A 17 15.48 0.03 -2.81
CA VAL A 17 15.33 1.17 -1.89
C VAL A 17 14.83 2.37 -2.67
N VAL A 18 13.75 2.99 -2.18
CA VAL A 18 13.13 4.18 -2.77
C VAL A 18 13.02 5.31 -1.75
N ASN A 19 13.08 6.56 -2.20
CA ASN A 19 12.87 7.70 -1.31
C ASN A 19 11.37 7.92 -1.06
N PHE A 20 11.02 8.43 0.12
CA PHE A 20 9.62 8.80 0.41
C PHE A 20 9.08 9.87 -0.53
N SER A 21 9.95 10.71 -1.11
CA SER A 21 9.54 11.71 -2.10
C SER A 21 9.24 11.12 -3.47
N ASP A 22 9.66 9.88 -3.72
CA ASP A 22 9.44 9.19 -4.99
C ASP A 22 8.18 8.31 -4.97
N VAL A 23 7.54 8.13 -3.82
CA VAL A 23 6.34 7.28 -3.70
C VAL A 23 5.29 7.91 -2.79
N SER A 24 4.03 7.70 -3.12
CA SER A 24 2.89 8.16 -2.31
C SER A 24 2.02 6.96 -1.96
N VAL A 25 1.73 6.78 -0.67
CA VAL A 25 0.91 5.67 -0.18
C VAL A 25 -0.51 6.13 0.06
N TYR A 26 -1.49 5.38 -0.44
CA TYR A 26 -2.92 5.65 -0.30
C TYR A 26 -3.63 4.47 0.34
N LYS A 27 -4.70 4.73 1.06
CA LYS A 27 -5.59 3.71 1.63
C LYS A 27 -7.01 3.93 1.13
N ILE A 28 -7.64 2.86 0.66
CA ILE A 28 -9.01 2.88 0.14
C ILE A 28 -9.97 2.61 1.31
N GLY A 29 -11.07 3.37 1.40
CA GLY A 29 -12.16 3.10 2.34
C GLY A 29 -11.92 3.57 3.78
N SER A 30 -11.02 4.53 4.01
CA SER A 30 -10.73 5.07 5.34
C SER A 30 -11.50 6.36 5.63
N GLY A 31 -12.82 6.33 5.49
CA GLY A 31 -13.67 7.35 6.09
C GLY A 31 -13.71 7.11 7.61
N HIS A 32 -13.38 8.12 8.41
CA HIS A 32 -13.61 8.07 9.85
C HIS A 32 -15.07 7.69 10.09
N GLN A 33 -15.30 6.50 10.64
CA GLN A 33 -16.60 6.11 11.14
C GLN A 33 -16.91 7.06 12.30
N ALA A 34 -17.75 8.08 12.08
CA ALA A 34 -18.26 8.87 13.18
C ALA A 34 -18.93 7.89 14.16
N PRO A 35 -18.62 7.94 15.47
CA PRO A 35 -19.29 7.09 16.44
C PRO A 35 -20.79 7.32 16.32
N ARG A 36 -21.59 6.24 16.32
CA ARG A 36 -23.06 6.30 16.18
C ARG A 36 -23.73 7.31 17.11
N SER A 37 -23.08 7.63 18.23
CA SER A 37 -23.48 8.63 19.23
C SER A 37 -23.49 10.09 18.72
N ALA A 38 -22.82 10.40 17.61
CA ALA A 38 -22.77 11.73 17.00
C ALA A 38 -23.64 11.87 15.74
N LEU A 39 -24.34 10.79 15.34
CA LEU A 39 -25.23 10.79 14.19
C LEU A 39 -26.67 11.06 14.64
N PRO A 40 -27.47 11.84 13.90
CA PRO A 40 -28.90 12.00 14.17
C PRO A 40 -29.60 10.64 14.18
N ILE A 41 -30.61 10.47 15.03
CA ILE A 41 -31.47 9.28 15.02
C ILE A 41 -32.00 9.08 13.58
N GLY A 42 -31.61 7.98 12.95
CA GLY A 42 -32.04 7.60 11.60
C GLY A 42 -31.02 7.82 10.47
N ALA A 43 -29.82 8.36 10.75
CA ALA A 43 -28.76 8.46 9.75
C ALA A 43 -27.90 7.19 9.72
N GLU A 44 -27.88 6.49 8.59
CA GLU A 44 -26.93 5.40 8.37
C GLU A 44 -25.52 5.99 8.12
N PRO A 45 -24.46 5.38 8.68
CA PRO A 45 -23.10 5.83 8.42
C PRO A 45 -22.79 5.63 6.93
N VAL A 46 -22.78 6.71 6.15
CA VAL A 46 -22.22 6.72 4.80
C VAL A 46 -20.70 6.73 4.94
N ALA A 47 -20.13 5.55 5.19
CA ALA A 47 -18.75 5.31 4.86
C ALA A 47 -18.68 5.25 3.34
N ASP A 48 -18.01 6.20 2.70
CA ASP A 48 -17.75 6.12 1.26
C ASP A 48 -16.67 5.05 1.05
N PRO A 49 -17.04 3.85 0.55
CA PRO A 49 -16.11 2.72 0.46
C PRO A 49 -15.01 2.96 -0.59
N THR A 50 -15.20 3.96 -1.46
CA THR A 50 -14.32 4.32 -2.56
C THR A 50 -13.39 5.49 -2.25
N ARG A 51 -13.47 6.09 -1.05
CA ARG A 51 -12.63 7.23 -0.70
C ARG A 51 -11.16 6.83 -0.54
N LEU A 52 -10.30 7.48 -1.32
CA LEU A 52 -8.85 7.43 -1.17
C LEU A 52 -8.39 8.41 -0.07
N VAL A 53 -7.49 7.93 0.77
CA VAL A 53 -6.84 8.74 1.80
C VAL A 53 -5.33 8.57 1.66
N ALA A 54 -4.61 9.67 1.48
CA ALA A 54 -3.15 9.64 1.50
C ALA A 54 -2.67 9.33 2.93
N VAL A 55 -1.77 8.37 3.06
CA VAL A 55 -1.20 7.92 4.32
C VAL A 55 0.27 8.27 4.36
N ASN A 56 0.74 8.80 5.48
CA ASN A 56 2.15 9.07 5.67
C ASN A 56 2.92 7.76 5.86
N ILE A 57 4.06 7.62 5.18
CA ILE A 57 4.94 6.47 5.36
C ILE A 57 5.45 6.46 6.79
N SER A 58 5.30 5.33 7.48
CA SER A 58 5.65 5.15 8.88
C SER A 58 6.22 3.75 9.10
N THR A 59 6.87 3.55 10.25
CA THR A 59 7.44 2.24 10.64
C THR A 59 6.38 1.15 10.84
N ASP A 60 5.10 1.53 10.94
CA ASP A 60 3.97 0.59 10.97
C ASP A 60 3.78 -0.15 9.64
N MET A 61 4.33 0.41 8.55
CA MET A 61 4.30 -0.21 7.23
C MET A 61 5.35 -1.32 7.06
N VAL A 62 6.26 -1.52 8.02
CA VAL A 62 7.23 -2.63 7.95
C VAL A 62 6.47 -3.96 8.05
N HIS A 63 6.88 -4.94 7.23
CA HIS A 63 6.19 -6.23 7.07
C HIS A 63 4.78 -6.13 6.46
N THR A 64 4.43 -5.01 5.83
CA THR A 64 3.18 -4.86 5.10
C THR A 64 3.36 -5.08 3.60
N VAL A 65 2.28 -5.47 2.94
CA VAL A 65 2.22 -5.59 1.49
C VAL A 65 1.51 -4.36 0.91
N LEU A 66 2.20 -3.68 0.00
CA LEU A 66 1.68 -2.54 -0.74
C LEU A 66 1.42 -2.96 -2.19
N ALA A 67 0.28 -2.54 -2.74
CA ALA A 67 -0.02 -2.72 -4.15
C ALA A 67 0.50 -1.53 -4.96
N VAL A 68 1.12 -1.79 -6.10
CA VAL A 68 1.62 -0.76 -7.03
C VAL A 68 0.53 -0.51 -8.06
N SER A 69 -0.09 0.68 -8.08
CA SER A 69 -1.16 0.99 -9.03
C SER A 69 -0.58 1.43 -10.38
N TYR A 70 -1.18 1.05 -11.51
CA TYR A 70 -0.85 1.64 -12.82
C TYR A 70 -1.42 3.06 -13.02
N ALA A 71 -2.17 3.58 -12.04
CA ALA A 71 -2.67 4.94 -12.07
C ALA A 71 -1.52 5.95 -12.25
N LYS A 72 -1.80 7.02 -13.01
CA LYS A 72 -0.89 8.17 -13.13
C LYS A 72 -1.28 9.26 -12.14
N GLU A 73 -2.58 9.39 -11.88
CA GLU A 73 -3.13 10.35 -10.94
C GLU A 73 -3.84 9.64 -9.77
N PRO A 74 -3.89 10.25 -8.57
CA PRO A 74 -4.50 9.63 -7.40
C PRO A 74 -5.98 9.29 -7.61
N ASP A 75 -6.74 10.14 -8.30
CA ASP A 75 -8.16 9.91 -8.61
C ASP A 75 -8.41 8.68 -9.50
N GLU A 76 -7.40 8.24 -10.25
CA GLU A 76 -7.48 7.04 -11.09
C GLU A 76 -7.14 5.75 -10.33
N ILE A 77 -6.69 5.83 -9.07
CA ILE A 77 -6.25 4.64 -8.32
C ILE A 77 -7.38 3.60 -8.18
N ILE A 78 -8.64 4.04 -8.02
CA ILE A 78 -9.79 3.14 -7.88
C ILE A 78 -10.17 2.46 -9.21
N SER A 79 -9.98 3.15 -10.34
CA SER A 79 -10.33 2.66 -11.67
C SER A 79 -9.18 1.96 -12.40
N SER A 80 -7.95 2.09 -11.88
CA SER A 80 -6.74 1.53 -12.48
C SER A 80 -6.39 0.15 -11.95
N ASN A 81 -5.78 -0.65 -12.81
CA ASN A 81 -5.30 -1.96 -12.44
C ASN A 81 -4.01 -1.89 -11.61
N VAL A 82 -3.73 -2.94 -10.85
CA VAL A 82 -2.49 -3.06 -10.07
C VAL A 82 -1.41 -3.73 -10.92
N ALA A 83 -0.21 -3.14 -10.94
CA ALA A 83 0.98 -3.68 -11.60
C ALA A 83 1.56 -4.89 -10.87
N GLY A 84 1.47 -4.88 -9.54
CA GLY A 84 1.89 -5.98 -8.70
C GLY A 84 1.91 -5.58 -7.24
N PHE A 85 2.49 -6.44 -6.42
CA PHE A 85 2.62 -6.23 -4.99
C PHE A 85 4.09 -6.18 -4.59
N ILE A 86 4.40 -5.33 -3.62
CA ILE A 86 5.71 -5.23 -2.99
C ILE A 86 5.58 -5.47 -1.50
N HIS A 87 6.60 -6.07 -0.91
CA HIS A 87 6.67 -6.32 0.52
C HIS A 87 7.67 -5.36 1.16
N VAL A 88 7.22 -4.55 2.12
CA VAL A 88 8.08 -3.59 2.81
C VAL A 88 8.90 -4.32 3.88
N THR A 89 10.22 -4.28 3.76
CA THR A 89 11.14 -4.94 4.70
C THR A 89 11.72 -4.00 5.72
N ASP A 90 11.86 -2.71 5.39
CA ASP A 90 12.42 -1.71 6.30
C ASP A 90 11.93 -0.30 5.92
N VAL A 91 11.77 0.55 6.95
CA VAL A 91 11.35 1.95 6.80
C VAL A 91 12.29 2.84 7.61
N ASP A 92 13.21 3.51 6.94
CA ASP A 92 14.13 4.47 7.56
C ASP A 92 13.53 5.88 7.52
N ILE A 93 12.89 6.26 8.64
CA ILE A 93 12.27 7.59 8.80
C ILE A 93 13.31 8.72 8.80
N GLN A 94 14.52 8.48 9.32
CA GLN A 94 15.56 9.51 9.42
C GLN A 94 16.11 9.85 8.03
N ARG A 95 16.36 8.82 7.22
CA ARG A 95 16.84 8.97 5.84
C ARG A 95 15.71 9.16 4.82
N LYS A 96 14.45 9.01 5.24
CA LYS A 96 13.26 9.04 4.38
C LYS A 96 13.35 8.03 3.24
N LYS A 97 13.76 6.80 3.58
CA LYS A 97 13.95 5.69 2.64
C LYS A 97 13.08 4.50 3.01
N LEU A 98 12.47 3.92 1.99
CA LEU A 98 11.64 2.72 2.08
C LEU A 98 12.38 1.58 1.38
N THR A 99 12.61 0.48 2.09
CA THR A 99 13.19 -0.74 1.53
C THR A 99 12.07 -1.75 1.31
N TYR A 100 12.00 -2.31 0.10
CA TYR A 100 10.97 -3.27 -0.27
C TYR A 100 11.52 -4.38 -1.16
N ILE A 101 10.82 -5.51 -1.15
CA ILE A 101 11.03 -6.63 -2.04
C ILE A 101 10.00 -6.56 -3.17
N ALA A 102 10.48 -6.68 -4.41
CA ALA A 102 9.67 -6.78 -5.62
C ALA A 102 9.96 -8.11 -6.35
N PRO A 103 8.98 -8.64 -7.11
CA PRO A 103 9.17 -9.85 -7.91
C PRO A 103 10.12 -9.64 -9.12
N CYS A 104 10.31 -8.38 -9.54
CA CYS A 104 11.16 -8.02 -10.66
C CYS A 104 12.24 -7.02 -10.23
N PRO A 105 13.46 -7.09 -10.78
CA PRO A 105 14.48 -6.05 -10.60
C PRO A 105 14.08 -4.79 -11.37
N GLY A 106 14.44 -3.61 -10.83
CA GLY A 106 14.20 -2.31 -11.45
C GLY A 106 13.31 -1.38 -10.62
N ASP A 107 13.10 -0.18 -11.17
CA ASP A 107 12.21 0.83 -10.58
C ASP A 107 10.75 0.40 -10.64
N LEU A 108 9.95 0.92 -9.70
CA LEU A 108 8.52 0.67 -9.69
C LEU A 108 7.87 1.26 -10.96
N PRO A 109 6.95 0.53 -11.60
CA PRO A 109 6.24 1.03 -12.77
C PRO A 109 5.36 2.26 -12.46
N SER A 110 5.05 2.50 -11.18
CA SER A 110 4.37 3.70 -10.71
C SER A 110 4.81 4.08 -9.31
N LYS A 111 4.62 5.35 -8.99
CA LYS A 111 4.90 5.97 -7.70
C LYS A 111 3.70 5.90 -6.73
N LEU A 112 2.52 5.51 -7.22
CA LEU A 112 1.29 5.42 -6.44
C LEU A 112 1.15 4.02 -5.83
N LEU A 113 1.29 3.95 -4.52
CA LEU A 113 1.20 2.73 -3.73
C LEU A 113 -0.12 2.71 -2.97
N ILE A 114 -0.70 1.53 -2.83
CA ILE A 114 -1.93 1.32 -2.06
C ILE A 114 -1.59 0.46 -0.85
N ALA A 115 -1.76 1.00 0.34
CA ALA A 115 -1.70 0.26 1.59
C ALA A 115 -2.90 -0.68 1.68
N SER A 116 -2.62 -1.98 1.68
CA SER A 116 -3.63 -2.98 1.98
C SER A 116 -3.87 -3.05 3.48
N SER A 117 -5.09 -3.40 3.89
CA SER A 117 -5.39 -3.72 5.30
C SER A 117 -4.85 -5.10 5.72
N LEU A 118 -4.14 -5.82 4.82
CA LEU A 118 -3.51 -7.09 5.13
C LEU A 118 -2.12 -6.85 5.73
N THR A 119 -2.00 -7.05 7.03
CA THR A 119 -0.72 -7.26 7.69
C THR A 119 -0.29 -8.70 7.48
N TRP A 120 0.85 -8.92 6.82
CA TRP A 120 1.43 -10.25 6.65
C TRP A 120 2.22 -10.58 7.92
N TYR A 121 1.79 -11.60 8.66
CA TYR A 121 2.55 -12.16 9.78
C TYR A 121 3.26 -13.42 9.31
N GLU A 122 4.58 -13.47 9.48
CA GLU A 122 5.32 -14.74 9.44
C GLU A 122 4.89 -15.57 10.65
N ALA A 123 4.45 -16.81 10.41
CA ALA A 123 4.14 -17.81 11.44
C ALA A 123 5.24 -18.88 11.44
#